data_AF-A0A7J7N246-F1
#
_entry.id   AF-A0A7J7N246-F1
#
_cell.length_a   1.000
_cell.length_b   1.000
_cell.length_c   1.000
_cell.angle_alpha   90.00
_cell.angle_beta   90.00
_cell.angle_gamma   90.00
#
_symmetry.space_group_name_H-M   'P 1'
#
loop_
_entity.id
_entity.type
_entity.pdbx_description
1 polymer ?
#
loop_
_entity_poly.entity_id
_entity_poly.type
_entity_poly.pdbx_seq_one_letter_code
_entity_poly.pdbx_strand_id
1 'polypeptide(L)' 'MFSTDTPPKPILCSSRIDAKEFTPPQRLRKDEISQIVQDFRLAARNAIEVGFDGVEIHKANGYLIEQFMKDHVND' A
#
# COMPACT_ATOMS: atom_id res chain seq x y z
N MET A 1 23.43 -17.55 -0.68
CA MET A 1 23.82 -16.24 -0.12
C MET A 1 22.76 -15.24 -0.54
N PHE A 2 21.81 -14.94 0.34
CA PHE A 2 20.71 -14.01 0.06
C PHE A 2 21.24 -12.59 0.28
N SER A 3 21.37 -11.83 -0.80
CA SER A 3 21.76 -10.43 -0.79
C SER A 3 20.50 -9.62 -1.06
N THR A 4 20.04 -8.86 -0.07
CA THR A 4 19.64 -7.43 -0.15
C THR A 4 18.93 -6.99 1.14
N ASP A 5 19.68 -6.83 2.23
CA ASP A 5 19.28 -6.00 3.39
C ASP A 5 19.87 -4.59 3.22
N THR A 6 19.62 -3.95 2.08
CA THR A 6 19.95 -2.53 1.91
C THR A 6 18.72 -1.72 2.28
N PRO A 7 18.75 -0.87 3.32
CA PRO A 7 17.60 -0.07 3.69
C PRO A 7 17.22 0.84 2.51
N PRO A 8 15.92 0.97 2.17
CA PRO A 8 15.52 1.83 1.08
C PRO A 8 15.95 3.27 1.41
N LYS A 9 16.64 3.92 0.47
CA LYS A 9 16.98 5.34 0.62
C LYS A 9 15.66 6.12 0.78
N PRO A 10 15.56 7.02 1.77
CA PRO A 10 14.34 7.80 1.95
C PRO A 10 14.07 8.58 0.66
N ILE A 11 12.86 8.41 0.12
CA ILE A 11 12.42 9.12 -1.07
C ILE A 11 12.16 10.56 -0.63
N LEU A 12 13.12 11.45 -0.92
CA LEU A 12 12.95 12.88 -0.71
C LEU A 12 11.96 13.40 -1.78
N CYS A 13 10.71 13.63 -1.38
CA CYS A 13 9.72 14.31 -2.22
C CYS A 13 10.22 15.75 -2.45
N SER A 14 10.79 16.04 -3.62
CA SER A 14 11.63 17.23 -3.86
C SER A 14 10.85 18.53 -4.14
N SER A 15 9.63 18.69 -3.61
CA SER A 15 8.88 19.94 -3.72
C SER A 15 9.20 20.87 -2.55
N ARG A 16 9.54 22.13 -2.86
CA ARG A 16 9.98 23.20 -1.93
C ARG A 16 8.95 23.67 -0.87
N ILE A 17 7.89 22.91 -0.61
CA ILE A 17 6.94 23.18 0.47
C ILE A 17 6.66 21.83 1.13
N ASP A 18 7.08 21.72 2.40
CA ASP A 18 6.91 20.58 3.31
C ASP A 18 7.46 19.23 2.81
N ALA A 19 8.78 19.02 2.97
CA ALA A 19 9.38 17.70 2.88
C ALA A 19 8.89 16.86 4.06
N LYS A 20 7.72 16.25 3.92
CA LYS A 20 7.23 15.24 4.85
C LYS A 20 8.14 14.03 4.71
N GLU A 21 9.00 13.80 5.71
CA GLU A 21 9.81 12.59 5.78
C GLU A 21 8.88 11.39 5.94
N PHE A 22 8.85 10.52 4.93
CA PHE A 22 8.16 9.25 5.02
C PHE A 22 9.15 8.18 5.44
N THR A 23 8.76 7.33 6.39
CA THR A 23 9.52 6.14 6.70
C THR A 23 9.58 5.25 5.46
N PRO A 24 10.76 4.63 5.18
CA PRO A 24 10.89 3.73 4.05
C PRO A 24 9.80 2.63 4.10
N PRO A 25 9.15 2.31 2.96
CA PRO A 25 8.10 1.31 2.94
C PRO A 25 8.68 -0.07 3.25
N GLN A 26 7.94 -0.87 4.00
CA GLN A 26 8.28 -2.27 4.24
C GLN A 26 7.68 -3.13 3.13
N ARG A 27 8.50 -4.00 2.53
CA ARG A 27 8.03 -5.00 1.57
C ARG A 27 7.12 -6.00 2.30
N LEU A 28 5.94 -6.23 1.74
CA LEU A 28 5.02 -7.26 2.21
C LEU A 28 5.53 -8.65 1.87
N ARG A 29 5.42 -9.57 2.82
CA ARG A 29 5.62 -11.00 2.58
C ARG A 29 4.38 -11.62 1.94
N LYS A 30 4.55 -12.77 1.27
CA LYS A 30 3.45 -13.47 0.59
C LYS A 30 2.31 -13.87 1.53
N ASP A 31 2.64 -14.23 2.78
CA ASP A 31 1.68 -14.57 3.83
C ASP A 31 0.85 -13.36 4.29
N GLU A 32 1.40 -12.15 4.22
CA GLU A 32 0.72 -10.91 4.64
C GLU A 32 -0.32 -10.43 3.62
N ILE A 33 -0.15 -10.76 2.34
CA ILE A 33 -1.10 -10.39 1.27
C ILE A 33 -2.50 -10.94 1.58
N SER A 34 -2.57 -12.17 2.09
CA SER A 34 -3.84 -12.78 2.46
C SER A 34 -4.56 -12.00 3.55
N GLN A 35 -3.82 -11.49 4.54
CA GLN A 35 -4.41 -10.69 5.61
C GLN A 35 -4.96 -9.36 5.08
N ILE A 36 -4.22 -8.68 4.19
CA ILE A 36 -4.68 -7.43 3.57
C ILE A 36 -5.98 -7.64 2.79
N VAL A 37 -6.11 -8.73 2.04
CA VAL A 37 -7.36 -9.08 1.35
C VAL A 37 -8.49 -9.29 2.36
N GLN A 38 -8.22 -9.92 3.50
CA GLN A 38 -9.22 -10.10 4.56
C GLN A 38 -9.63 -8.77 5.19
N ASP A 39 -8.71 -7.82 5.32
CA ASP A 39 -8.99 -6.48 5.85
C ASP A 39 -9.91 -5.70 4.90
N PHE A 40 -9.66 -5.72 3.59
CA PHE A 40 -10.56 -5.16 2.58
C PHE A 40 -11.95 -5.82 2.63
N ARG A 41 -12.01 -7.15 2.77
CA ARG A 41 -13.28 -7.88 2.91
C ARG A 41 -14.04 -7.44 4.16
N LEU A 42 -13.35 -7.30 5.29
CA LEU A 42 -13.97 -6.89 6.55
C LEU A 42 -14.48 -5.44 6.44
N ALA A 43 -13.67 -4.53 5.91
CA ALA A 43 -14.07 -3.14 5.69
C ALA A 43 -15.32 -3.05 4.80
N ALA A 44 -15.37 -3.83 3.72
CA ALA A 44 -16.54 -3.88 2.85
C ALA A 44 -17.79 -4.39 3.57
N ARG A 45 -17.68 -5.45 4.38
CA ARG A 45 -18.79 -5.97 5.19
C ARG A 45 -19.31 -4.93 6.18
N ASN A 46 -18.40 -4.29 6.90
CA ASN A 46 -18.77 -3.26 7.88
C ASN A 46 -19.52 -2.09 7.20
N ALA A 47 -19.11 -1.70 5.99
CA ALA A 47 -19.82 -0.66 5.23
C ALA A 47 -21.25 -1.09 4.88
N ILE A 48 -21.47 -2.33 4.43
CA ILE A 48 -22.82 -2.84 4.17
C ILE A 48 -23.65 -2.94 5.46
N GLU A 49 -23.05 -3.38 6.57
CA GLU A 49 -23.72 -3.50 7.87
C GLU A 49 -24.23 -2.16 8.40
N VAL A 50 -23.53 -1.05 8.13
CA VAL A 50 -23.97 0.30 8.53
C VAL A 50 -24.87 0.98 7.47
N GLY A 51 -25.22 0.27 6.39
CA GLY A 51 -26.22 0.71 5.42
C GLY A 51 -25.68 1.53 4.24
N PHE A 52 -24.39 1.43 3.89
CA PHE A 52 -23.92 1.95 2.61
C PHE A 52 -24.50 1.13 1.44
N ASP A 53 -24.86 1.80 0.35
CA ASP A 53 -25.38 1.16 -0.86
C ASP A 53 -24.31 0.34 -1.62
N GLY A 54 -23.04 0.63 -1.37
CA GLY A 54 -21.93 -0.03 -2.02
C GLY A 54 -20.58 0.45 -1.51
N VAL A 55 -19.52 -0.17 -2.03
CA VAL A 55 -18.14 0.16 -1.70
C VAL A 55 -17.32 0.29 -2.99
N GLU A 56 -16.39 1.23 -2.98
CA GLU A 56 -15.42 1.41 -4.06
C GLU A 56 -14.03 0.99 -3.57
N ILE A 57 -13.28 0.28 -4.42
CA ILE A 57 -11.89 -0.10 -4.15
C ILE A 57 -10.99 0.98 -4.73
N HIS A 58 -10.30 1.73 -3.87
CA HIS A 58 -9.36 2.74 -4.32
C HIS A 58 -8.06 2.12 -4.84
N LYS A 59 -7.86 2.20 -6.17
CA LYS A 59 -6.75 1.58 -6.91
C LYS A 59 -5.94 2.60 -7.73
N ALA A 60 -5.97 3.86 -7.32
CA ALA A 60 -5.34 4.96 -8.04
C ALA A 60 -4.37 5.73 -7.14
N ASN A 61 -3.82 6.84 -7.66
CA ASN A 61 -3.05 7.87 -6.95
C ASN A 61 -1.84 7.38 -6.12
N GLY A 62 -1.24 6.25 -6.50
CA GLY A 62 -0.04 5.69 -5.87
C GLY A 62 -0.29 4.91 -4.58
N TYR A 63 -1.55 4.58 -4.26
CA TYR A 63 -1.88 3.75 -3.11
C TYR A 63 -1.59 2.27 -3.35
N LEU A 64 -1.68 1.48 -2.27
CA LEU A 64 -1.19 0.09 -2.19
C LEU A 64 -1.49 -0.76 -3.43
N ILE A 65 -2.75 -0.80 -3.90
CA ILE A 65 -3.14 -1.66 -5.02
C ILE A 65 -2.47 -1.21 -6.31
N GLU A 66 -2.31 0.11 -6.53
CA GLU A 66 -1.60 0.62 -7.72
C GLU A 66 -0.09 0.34 -7.65
N GLN A 67 0.50 0.35 -6.45
CA GLN A 67 1.91 -0.02 -6.27
C GLN A 67 2.18 -1.46 -6.74
N PHE A 68 1.26 -2.40 -6.47
CA PHE A 68 1.35 -3.77 -6.98
C PHE A 68 1.18 -3.88 -8.51
N MET A 69 0.56 -2.91 -9.17
CA MET A 69 0.36 -2.94 -10.63
C MET A 69 1.51 -2.36 -11.44
N LYS A 70 2.41 -1.61 -10.79
CA LYS A 70 3.49 -0.89 -11.45
C LYS A 70 4.78 -1.67 -11.32
N ASP A 71 5.29 -2.22 -12.41
CA ASP A 71 6.53 -3.02 -12.44
C ASP A 71 7.77 -2.29 -11.88
N HIS A 72 7.80 -0.96 -11.94
CA HIS A 72 8.90 -0.16 -11.37
C HIS A 72 8.78 0.05 -9.85
N VAL A 73 7.63 -0.31 -9.26
CA VAL A 73 7.35 -0.26 -7.82
C VAL A 73 7.26 -1.68 -7.22
N ASN A 74 6.79 -2.65 -8.02
CA ASN A 74 6.62 -4.05 -7.65
C ASN A 74 7.55 -4.93 -8.50
N ASP A 75 8.66 -5.34 -7.89
CA ASP A 75 9.76 -6.14 -8.42
C ASP A 75 9.78 -7.59 -7.89
#